data_AF-A0A6J1SHN1-F1
#
_entry.id   AF-A0A6J1SHN1-F1
#
_cell.length_a   1.000
_cell.length_b   1.000
_cell.length_c   1.000
_cell.angle_alpha   90.00
_cell.angle_beta   90.00
_cell.angle_gamma   90.00
#
_symmetry.space_group_name_H-M   'P 1'
#
loop_
_entity.id
_entity.type
_entity.pdbx_description
1 polymer ?
#
loop_
_entity_poly.entity_id
_entity_poly.type
_entity_poly.pdbx_seq_one_letter_code
_entity_poly.pdbx_strand_id
1 'polypeptide(L)'
;MFKKKPDIPPRPKIPTVEQIIEDIDHSSPDDNIFVKSFNSESKREPTVQSNESETVYSKVKDFVEINTNLRDMLRKLEDQNEALKISDLELKAMAEDIRKQALEALQ
;
A
#
# COMPACT_ATOMS: atom_id res chain seq x y z
N MET A 1 -64.74 -14.52 11.64
CA MET A 1 -63.44 -14.44 10.95
C MET A 1 -62.35 -14.25 12.00
N PHE A 2 -61.52 -15.24 12.28
CA PHE A 2 -60.31 -15.05 13.09
C PHE A 2 -59.16 -15.75 12.39
N LYS A 3 -58.23 -14.94 11.87
CA LYS A 3 -57.04 -15.43 11.18
C LYS A 3 -56.17 -16.14 12.20
N LYS A 4 -55.95 -17.44 12.01
CA LYS A 4 -54.96 -18.22 12.77
C LYS A 4 -53.61 -17.53 12.56
N LYS A 5 -53.01 -17.04 13.65
CA LYS A 5 -51.63 -16.51 13.59
C LYS A 5 -50.74 -17.66 13.11
N PRO A 6 -49.87 -17.44 12.11
CA PRO A 6 -49.02 -18.51 11.61
C PRO A 6 -48.10 -18.98 12.74
N ASP A 7 -48.11 -20.28 12.99
CA ASP A 7 -47.30 -20.99 13.99
C ASP A 7 -45.85 -21.07 13.48
N ILE A 8 -45.17 -19.93 13.47
CA ILE A 8 -43.78 -19.83 13.01
C ILE A 8 -42.87 -20.04 14.22
N PRO A 9 -41.89 -20.96 14.14
CA PRO A 9 -40.94 -21.16 15.22
C PRO A 9 -40.16 -19.87 15.51
N PRO A 10 -39.66 -19.71 16.75
CA PRO A 10 -38.83 -18.57 17.11
C PRO A 10 -37.59 -18.50 16.21
N ARG A 11 -37.12 -17.28 15.97
CA ARG A 11 -35.90 -17.06 15.19
C ARG A 11 -34.71 -17.74 15.87
N PRO A 12 -33.78 -18.34 15.10
CA PRO A 12 -32.52 -18.83 15.63
C PRO A 12 -31.76 -17.73 16.38
N LYS A 13 -30.93 -18.15 17.34
CA LYS A 13 -29.99 -17.24 18.00
C LYS A 13 -28.91 -16.80 17.02
N ILE A 14 -28.42 -15.59 17.22
CA ILE A 14 -27.27 -15.06 16.47
C ILE A 14 -26.04 -15.93 16.83
N PRO A 15 -25.19 -16.28 15.86
CA PRO A 15 -23.96 -17.03 16.14
C PRO A 15 -23.05 -16.28 17.10
N THR A 16 -22.27 -17.01 17.89
CA THR A 16 -21.22 -16.41 18.73
C THR A 16 -19.97 -16.11 17.91
N VAL A 17 -19.08 -15.28 18.47
CA VAL A 17 -17.83 -14.90 17.80
C VAL A 17 -16.96 -16.14 17.55
N GLU A 18 -16.94 -17.09 18.48
CA GLU A 18 -16.17 -18.32 18.37
C GLU A 18 -16.63 -19.18 17.18
N GLN A 19 -17.94 -19.25 16.93
CA GLN A 19 -18.51 -20.00 15.81
C GLN A 19 -18.18 -19.35 14.47
N ILE A 20 -18.15 -18.01 14.44
CA ILE A 20 -17.76 -17.27 13.24
C ILE A 20 -16.29 -17.53 12.91
N ILE A 21 -15.43 -17.56 13.92
CA ILE A 21 -14.00 -17.84 13.74
C ILE A 21 -13.80 -19.30 13.27
N GLU A 22 -14.50 -20.25 13.88
CA GLU A 22 -14.47 -21.66 13.48
C GLU A 22 -14.85 -21.83 12.01
N ASP A 23 -15.93 -21.18 11.55
CA ASP A 23 -16.35 -21.23 10.14
C ASP A 23 -15.26 -20.65 9.22
N ILE A 24 -14.63 -19.53 9.60
CA ILE A 24 -13.53 -18.92 8.81
C ILE A 24 -12.32 -19.84 8.71
N ASP A 25 -11.93 -20.48 9.81
CA ASP A 25 -10.76 -21.37 9.87
C ASP A 25 -10.96 -22.66 9.05
N HIS A 26 -12.21 -23.11 8.90
CA HIS A 26 -12.55 -24.31 8.13
C HIS A 26 -13.00 -24.03 6.69
N SER A 27 -13.15 -22.76 6.31
CA SER A 27 -13.53 -22.37 4.95
C SER A 27 -12.40 -22.62 3.95
N SER A 28 -12.79 -23.04 2.74
CA SER A 28 -11.87 -23.17 1.62
C SER A 28 -11.34 -21.80 1.18
N PRO A 29 -10.10 -21.69 0.68
CA PRO A 29 -9.60 -20.46 0.07
C PRO A 29 -10.47 -19.94 -1.10
N ASP A 30 -11.23 -20.81 -1.74
CA ASP A 30 -12.17 -20.48 -2.83
C ASP A 30 -13.60 -20.15 -2.34
N ASP A 31 -13.80 -20.05 -1.02
CA ASP A 31 -15.10 -19.77 -0.42
C ASP A 31 -15.50 -18.30 -0.61
N ASN A 32 -16.80 -18.07 -0.78
CA ASN A 32 -17.39 -16.76 -1.01
C ASN A 32 -17.17 -15.80 0.16
N ILE A 33 -16.85 -16.30 1.36
CA ILE A 33 -16.50 -15.46 2.52
C ILE A 33 -15.24 -14.62 2.26
N PHE A 34 -14.34 -15.09 1.40
CA PHE A 34 -13.10 -14.41 1.02
C PHE A 34 -13.20 -13.69 -0.33
N VAL A 35 -14.34 -13.83 -1.04
CA VAL A 35 -14.63 -13.04 -2.24
C VAL A 35 -14.87 -11.61 -1.78
N LYS A 36 -13.78 -10.85 -1.81
CA LYS A 36 -13.69 -9.44 -1.46
C LYS A 36 -14.90 -8.70 -2.05
N SER A 37 -15.73 -8.15 -1.16
CA SER A 37 -16.83 -7.25 -1.49
C SER A 37 -16.28 -5.93 -2.04
N PHE A 38 -15.66 -5.98 -3.22
CA PHE A 38 -15.59 -4.83 -4.10
C PHE A 38 -17.01 -4.61 -4.62
N ASN A 39 -17.53 -3.39 -4.43
CA ASN A 39 -18.81 -2.88 -4.91
C ASN A 39 -19.94 -2.88 -3.85
N SER A 40 -19.84 -1.96 -2.88
CA SER A 40 -20.98 -1.04 -2.78
C SER A 40 -21.10 -0.34 -4.14
N GLU A 41 -22.23 -0.50 -4.80
CA GLU A 41 -22.55 0.04 -6.13
C GLU A 41 -22.00 -0.74 -7.34
N SER A 42 -22.60 -1.89 -7.65
CA SER A 42 -23.20 -2.09 -8.98
C SER A 42 -23.75 -3.50 -9.10
N LYS A 43 -25.07 -3.59 -9.27
CA LYS A 43 -25.74 -4.76 -9.83
C LYS A 43 -25.18 -5.04 -11.22
N ARG A 44 -24.36 -6.07 -11.38
CA ARG A 44 -24.19 -6.77 -12.67
C ARG A 44 -24.02 -8.27 -12.42
N GLU A 45 -24.69 -9.02 -13.28
CA GLU A 45 -24.79 -10.47 -13.39
C GLU A 45 -23.43 -11.20 -13.52
N PRO A 46 -23.38 -12.54 -13.44
CA PRO A 46 -22.13 -13.28 -13.29
C PRO A 46 -21.41 -13.36 -14.64
N THR A 47 -20.46 -12.45 -14.86
CA THR A 47 -19.54 -12.53 -16.00
C THR A 47 -18.31 -13.35 -15.62
N VAL A 48 -18.32 -14.60 -16.11
CA VAL A 48 -17.26 -15.24 -16.90
C VAL A 48 -15.82 -14.95 -16.46
N GLN A 49 -15.16 -15.99 -15.94
CA GLN A 49 -13.70 -16.21 -15.95
C GLN A 49 -12.87 -14.91 -15.99
N SER A 50 -12.61 -14.37 -14.80
CA SER A 50 -11.65 -13.29 -14.59
C SER A 50 -10.35 -13.64 -15.30
N ASN A 51 -9.96 -12.83 -16.30
CA ASN A 51 -8.72 -12.95 -17.05
C ASN A 51 -7.53 -12.80 -16.09
N GLU A 52 -7.11 -13.88 -15.44
CA GLU A 52 -5.99 -13.91 -14.50
C GLU A 52 -4.73 -13.31 -15.14
N SER A 53 -4.53 -13.56 -16.43
CA SER A 53 -3.45 -12.98 -17.25
C SER A 53 -3.48 -11.45 -17.32
N GLU A 54 -4.65 -10.83 -17.38
CA GLU A 54 -4.81 -9.37 -17.42
C GLU A 54 -4.47 -8.75 -16.07
N THR A 55 -4.82 -9.43 -14.96
CA THR A 55 -4.45 -9.01 -13.61
C THR A 55 -2.96 -9.15 -13.33
N VAL A 56 -2.32 -10.21 -13.84
CA VAL A 56 -0.87 -10.41 -13.73
C VAL A 56 -0.13 -9.37 -14.55
N TYR A 57 -0.57 -9.11 -15.79
CA TYR A 57 0.02 -8.08 -16.64
C TYR A 57 -0.05 -6.70 -15.99
N SER A 58 -1.20 -6.33 -15.41
CA SER A 58 -1.32 -5.05 -14.69
C SER A 58 -0.33 -4.95 -13.53
N LYS A 59 -0.22 -5.98 -12.70
CA LYS A 59 0.72 -6.00 -11.57
C LYS A 59 2.17 -5.88 -12.01
N VAL A 60 2.55 -6.57 -13.09
CA VAL A 60 3.92 -6.50 -13.64
C VAL A 60 4.20 -5.11 -14.20
N LYS A 61 3.24 -4.51 -14.90
CA LYS A 61 3.35 -3.13 -15.40
C LYS A 61 3.55 -2.14 -14.26
N ASP A 62 2.71 -2.21 -13.24
CA ASP A 62 2.80 -1.33 -12.06
C ASP A 62 4.14 -1.52 -11.34
N PHE A 63 4.60 -2.77 -11.19
CA PHE A 63 5.91 -3.07 -10.61
C PHE A 63 7.06 -2.45 -11.40
N VAL A 64 7.05 -2.57 -12.73
CA VAL A 64 8.10 -1.98 -13.59
C VAL A 64 8.09 -0.46 -13.47
N GLU A 65 6.91 0.17 -13.53
CA GLU A 65 6.77 1.62 -13.39
C GLU A 65 7.32 2.12 -12.06
N ILE A 66 6.92 1.49 -10.95
CA ILE A 66 7.42 1.83 -9.61
C ILE A 66 8.93 1.62 -9.54
N ASN A 67 9.46 0.53 -10.08
CA ASN A 67 10.90 0.26 -10.06
C ASN A 67 11.68 1.32 -10.84
N THR A 68 11.17 1.75 -12.00
CA THR A 68 11.80 2.83 -12.78
C THR A 68 11.80 4.14 -12.02
N ASN A 69 10.68 4.51 -11.39
CA ASN A 69 10.60 5.74 -10.62
C ASN A 69 11.54 5.71 -9.40
N LEU A 70 11.62 4.58 -8.69
CA LEU A 70 12.55 4.40 -7.58
C LEU A 70 14.02 4.55 -8.01
N ARG A 71 14.39 4.02 -9.18
CA ARG A 71 15.75 4.17 -9.73
C ARG A 71 16.05 5.63 -10.08
N ASP A 72 15.10 6.34 -10.66
CA ASP A 72 15.26 7.75 -10.99
C ASP A 72 15.38 8.61 -9.72
N MET A 73 14.59 8.31 -8.69
CA MET A 73 14.70 8.96 -7.38
C MET A 73 16.05 8.68 -6.72
N LEU A 74 16.54 7.44 -6.78
CA LEU A 74 17.84 7.08 -6.24
C LEU A 74 18.96 7.87 -6.91
N ARG A 75 18.97 7.93 -8.25
CA ARG A 75 19.96 8.72 -9.01
C ARG A 75 19.93 10.20 -8.61
N LYS A 76 18.74 10.80 -8.52
CA LYS A 76 18.61 12.20 -8.08
C LYS A 76 19.17 12.42 -6.67
N LEU A 77 18.94 11.47 -5.77
CA LEU A 77 19.44 11.55 -4.40
C LEU A 77 20.97 11.41 -4.34
N GLU A 78 21.55 10.53 -5.17
CA GLU A 78 23.00 10.41 -5.33
C GLU A 78 23.62 11.71 -5.85
N ASP A 79 23.03 12.31 -6.90
CA ASP A 79 23.48 13.59 -7.46
C ASP A 79 23.44 14.71 -6.42
N GLN A 80 22.34 14.80 -5.66
CA GLN A 80 22.19 15.81 -4.59
C GLN A 80 23.18 15.60 -3.45
N ASN A 81 23.44 14.35 -3.05
CA ASN A 81 24.40 14.03 -2.02
C ASN A 81 25.82 14.40 -2.45
N GLU A 82 26.19 14.16 -3.70
CA GLU A 82 27.50 14.53 -4.22
C GLU A 82 27.67 16.05 -4.29
N ALA A 83 26.65 16.78 -4.77
CA ALA A 83 26.64 18.23 -4.75
C ALA A 83 26.79 18.80 -3.32
N LEU A 84 26.14 18.16 -2.32
CA LEU A 84 26.25 18.57 -0.92
C LEU A 84 27.66 18.36 -0.37
N LYS A 85 28.31 17.24 -0.69
CA LYS A 85 29.71 16.99 -0.28
C LYS A 85 30.67 18.00 -0.88
N ILE A 86 30.50 18.34 -2.16
CA ILE A 86 31.31 19.37 -2.81
C ILE A 86 31.13 20.71 -2.09
N SER A 87 29.88 21.10 -1.81
CA SER A 87 29.58 22.32 -1.07
C SER A 87 30.18 22.34 0.35
N ASP A 88 30.15 21.22 1.07
CA ASP A 88 30.78 21.09 2.39
C ASP A 88 32.31 21.28 2.32
N LEU A 89 32.97 20.71 1.31
CA LEU A 89 34.40 20.90 1.09
C LEU A 89 34.74 22.36 0.77
N GLU A 90 33.96 23.00 -0.10
CA GLU A 90 34.14 24.41 -0.46
C GLU A 90 33.94 25.34 0.74
N LEU A 91 32.91 25.09 1.55
CA LEU A 91 32.64 25.86 2.76
C LEU A 91 33.76 25.72 3.78
N LYS A 92 34.29 24.50 3.96
CA LYS A 92 35.44 24.26 4.84
C LYS A 92 36.66 25.02 4.36
N ALA A 93 36.99 24.94 3.08
CA ALA A 93 38.11 25.67 2.49
C ALA A 93 37.96 27.19 2.68
N MET A 94 36.78 27.74 2.40
CA MET A 94 36.49 29.16 2.61
C MET A 94 36.64 29.57 4.08
N ALA A 95 36.15 28.76 5.01
CA ALA A 95 36.31 29.01 6.44
C ALA A 95 37.78 28.98 6.88
N GLU A 96 38.59 28.10 6.29
CA GLU A 96 40.03 28.05 6.55
C GLU A 96 40.74 29.32 6.06
N ASP A 97 40.42 29.77 4.85
CA ASP A 97 40.99 30.97 4.26
C ASP A 97 40.63 32.21 5.07
N ILE A 98 39.37 32.36 5.49
CA ILE A 98 38.93 33.46 6.37
C ILE A 98 39.71 33.43 7.68
N ARG A 99 39.85 32.25 8.29
CA ARG A 99 40.60 32.09 9.55
C ARG A 99 42.06 32.50 9.39
N LYS A 100 42.68 32.11 8.28
CA LYS A 100 44.08 32.45 7.98
C LYS A 100 44.24 33.95 7.77
N GLN A 101 43.38 34.58 6.96
CA GLN A 101 43.40 36.03 6.74
C GLN A 101 43.21 36.82 8.04
N ALA A 102 42.30 36.36 8.92
CA ALA A 102 42.08 37.00 10.22
C ALA A 102 43.32 36.92 11.14
N LEU A 103 44.06 35.80 11.11
CA LEU A 103 45.30 35.65 11.87
C LEU A 103 46.43 36.51 11.30
N GLU A 104 46.55 36.59 9.97
CA GLU A 104 47.54 37.45 9.31
C GLU A 104 47.29 38.94 9.58
N ALA A 105 46.02 39.37 9.66
CA ALA A 105 45.68 40.76 9.97
C ALA A 105 45.93 41.17 11.44
N LEU A 106 46.19 40.20 12.33
CA LEU A 106 46.50 40.43 13.74
C LEU A 106 48.02 40.49 14.03
N GLN A 107 48.86 40.19 13.04
CA GLN A 107 50.33 40.27 13.11
C GLN A 107 50.83 41.61 12.58
#